data_AF-A0A1C5MVG5-F1
#
_entry.id   AF-A0A1C5MVG5-F1
#
_cell.length_a   1.000
_cell.length_b   1.000
_cell.length_c   1.000
_cell.angle_alpha   90.00
_cell.angle_beta   90.00
_cell.angle_gamma   90.00
#
_symmetry.space_group_name_H-M   'P 1'
#
loop_
_entity.id
_entity.type
_entity.pdbx_description
1 polymer ?
#
loop_
_entity_poly.entity_id
_entity_poly.type
_entity_poly.pdbx_seq_one_letter_code
_entity_poly.pdbx_strand_id
1 'polypeptide(L)'
;MDYIERRKIFNKMVTFMRQSGVKYKAFHIEKKHIEDIVEATGKLSKQISVFIREHYDFLLSFDLVKIYYDNGQVELNKILSTLFNAFLPRVEFRKVKPSDYRLFQVADMICTFELLKLKIQNHSFSKSEQIFFGSVNDLKRNYLKIVKRQDIDH
;
A
#
# COMPACT_ATOMS: atom_id res chain seq x y z
N MET A 1 -17.14 -14.88 -13.08
CA MET A 1 -17.25 -14.35 -11.71
C MET A 1 -17.98 -13.02 -11.74
N ASP A 2 -19.21 -13.00 -11.24
CA ASP A 2 -20.02 -11.79 -11.10
C ASP A 2 -19.46 -10.85 -10.00
N TYR A 3 -20.03 -9.64 -9.88
CA TYR A 3 -19.54 -8.68 -8.90
C TYR A 3 -19.85 -9.07 -7.44
N ILE A 4 -20.89 -9.89 -7.21
CA ILE A 4 -21.29 -10.36 -5.88
C ILE A 4 -20.23 -11.32 -5.34
N GLU A 5 -19.80 -12.25 -6.18
CA GLU A 5 -18.74 -13.22 -5.87
C GLU A 5 -17.40 -12.52 -5.66
N ARG A 6 -17.03 -11.56 -6.53
CA ARG A 6 -15.83 -10.73 -6.33
C ARG A 6 -15.87 -9.99 -4.99
N ARG A 7 -17.01 -9.41 -4.63
CA ARG A 7 -17.18 -8.71 -3.35
C ARG A 7 -17.09 -9.66 -2.15
N LYS A 8 -17.61 -10.88 -2.26
CA LYS A 8 -17.45 -11.91 -1.21
C LYS A 8 -15.97 -12.26 -0.99
N ILE A 9 -15.21 -12.46 -2.06
CA ILE A 9 -13.76 -12.75 -1.97
C ILE A 9 -13.02 -11.55 -1.36
N PHE A 10 -13.31 -10.35 -1.83
CA PHE A 10 -12.72 -9.13 -1.30
C PHE A 10 -13.00 -8.95 0.20
N ASN A 11 -14.23 -9.23 0.65
CA ASN A 11 -14.57 -9.18 2.08
C ASN A 11 -13.80 -10.21 2.93
N LYS A 12 -13.48 -11.38 2.37
CA LYS A 12 -12.60 -12.35 3.03
C LYS A 12 -11.18 -11.79 3.16
N MET A 13 -10.66 -11.10 2.16
CA MET A 13 -9.36 -10.42 2.24
C MET A 13 -9.35 -9.29 3.28
N VAL A 14 -10.40 -8.47 3.36
CA VAL A 14 -10.53 -7.43 4.39
C VAL A 14 -10.54 -8.04 5.79
N THR A 15 -11.24 -9.18 5.95
CA THR A 15 -11.26 -9.93 7.22
C THR A 15 -9.88 -10.46 7.56
N PHE A 16 -9.18 -11.06 6.59
CA PHE A 16 -7.81 -11.55 6.75
C PHE A 16 -6.85 -10.42 7.16
N MET A 17 -6.85 -9.27 6.46
CA MET A 17 -6.05 -8.09 6.83
C MET A 17 -6.34 -7.62 8.26
N ARG A 18 -7.61 -7.59 8.67
CA ARG A 18 -7.97 -7.18 10.03
C ARG A 18 -7.38 -8.11 11.08
N GLN A 19 -7.33 -9.41 10.79
CA GLN A 19 -6.89 -10.45 11.72
C GLN A 19 -5.38 -10.72 11.67
N SER A 20 -4.70 -10.38 10.58
CA SER A 20 -3.28 -10.69 10.38
C SER A 20 -2.33 -9.83 11.23
N GLY A 21 -2.83 -8.76 11.87
CA GLY A 21 -2.00 -7.82 12.61
C GLY A 21 -1.12 -6.93 11.73
N VAL A 22 -1.37 -6.91 10.41
CA VAL A 22 -0.61 -6.06 9.48
C VAL A 22 -0.76 -4.59 9.87
N LYS A 23 0.36 -3.88 9.77
CA LYS A 23 0.44 -2.43 9.85
C LYS A 23 0.98 -1.88 8.54
N TYR A 24 0.51 -0.71 8.14
CA TYR A 24 0.90 -0.11 6.86
C TYR A 24 1.16 1.38 6.96
N LYS A 25 2.01 1.86 6.05
CA LYS A 25 2.18 3.25 5.65
C LYS A 25 1.97 3.30 4.15
N ALA A 26 1.23 4.30 3.66
CA ALA A 26 1.02 4.50 2.22
C ALA A 26 1.70 5.78 1.74
N PHE A 27 2.45 5.66 0.64
CA PHE A 27 3.10 6.77 -0.02
C PHE A 27 2.34 7.13 -1.28
N HIS A 28 2.10 8.42 -1.50
CA HIS A 28 1.45 8.90 -2.71
C HIS A 28 2.10 10.19 -3.20
N ILE A 29 2.08 10.36 -4.52
CA ILE A 29 2.58 11.53 -5.22
C ILE A 29 1.54 11.94 -6.26
N GLU A 30 1.22 13.23 -6.33
CA GLU A 30 0.26 13.74 -7.30
C GLU A 30 0.94 13.96 -8.66
N LYS A 31 0.50 13.20 -9.68
CA LYS A 31 1.08 13.24 -11.02
C LYS A 31 0.88 14.56 -11.76
N LYS A 32 -0.13 15.37 -11.40
CA LYS A 32 -0.41 16.64 -12.09
C LYS A 32 0.70 17.69 -11.92
N HIS A 33 1.50 17.56 -10.87
CA HIS A 33 2.56 18.49 -10.50
C HIS A 33 3.94 17.82 -10.55
N ILE A 34 4.10 16.89 -11.49
CA ILE A 34 5.33 16.14 -11.70
C ILE A 34 5.69 16.28 -13.17
N GLU A 35 6.86 16.86 -13.43
CA GLU A 35 7.36 17.12 -14.77
C GLU A 35 7.87 15.84 -15.43
N ASP A 36 8.58 15.01 -14.67
CA ASP A 36 9.16 13.77 -15.18
C ASP A 36 9.27 12.64 -14.13
N ILE A 37 9.77 11.49 -14.59
CA ILE A 37 9.97 10.30 -13.75
C ILE A 37 11.05 10.51 -12.69
N VAL A 38 12.02 11.42 -12.93
CA VAL A 38 13.10 11.70 -12.00
C VAL A 38 12.57 12.45 -10.79
N GLU A 39 11.73 13.47 -11.01
CA GLU A 39 11.06 14.20 -9.95
C GLU A 39 10.13 13.29 -9.14
N ALA A 40 9.35 12.42 -9.81
CA ALA A 40 8.50 11.42 -9.15
C ALA A 40 9.31 10.51 -8.22
N THR A 41 10.40 9.96 -8.74
CA THR A 41 11.34 9.07 -8.03
C THR A 41 11.96 9.80 -6.84
N GLY A 42 12.40 11.04 -7.01
CA GLY A 42 12.97 11.86 -5.95
C GLY A 42 11.99 12.13 -4.80
N LYS A 43 10.74 12.50 -5.13
CA LYS A 43 9.66 12.71 -4.14
C LYS A 43 9.35 11.44 -3.35
N LEU A 44 9.20 10.30 -4.04
CA LEU A 44 8.98 8.99 -3.40
C LEU A 44 10.16 8.58 -2.51
N SER A 45 11.39 8.71 -3.03
CA SER A 45 12.61 8.39 -2.28
C SER A 45 12.71 9.20 -0.98
N LYS A 46 12.39 10.50 -1.03
CA LYS A 46 12.35 11.36 0.16
C LYS A 46 11.32 10.88 1.18
N GLN A 47 10.09 10.57 0.76
CA GLN A 47 9.04 10.08 1.67
C GLN A 47 9.44 8.76 2.34
N ILE A 48 9.96 7.81 1.57
CA ILE A 48 10.40 6.50 2.09
C ILE A 48 11.60 6.67 3.04
N SER A 49 12.56 7.54 2.71
CA SER A 49 13.73 7.81 3.56
C SER A 49 13.36 8.48 4.89
N VAL A 50 12.34 9.32 4.91
CA VAL A 50 11.80 9.89 6.16
C VAL A 50 11.19 8.78 7.00
N PHE A 51 10.31 7.96 6.40
CA PHE A 51 9.68 6.84 7.08
C PHE A 51 10.70 5.86 7.70
N ILE A 52 11.73 5.44 6.95
CA ILE A 52 12.76 4.53 7.47
C ILE A 52 13.48 5.14 8.68
N ARG A 53 13.78 6.45 8.65
CA ARG A 53 14.46 7.14 9.76
C ARG A 53 13.56 7.31 10.99
N GLU A 54 12.29 7.63 10.79
CA GLU A 54 11.31 7.76 11.89
C GLU A 54 11.04 6.43 12.60
N HIS A 55 11.16 5.31 11.89
CA HIS A 55 10.96 3.97 12.43
C HIS A 55 12.26 3.16 12.50
N TYR A 56 13.40 3.83 12.57
CA TYR A 56 14.71 3.20 12.44
C TYR A 56 14.96 2.16 13.54
N ASP A 57 14.72 2.51 14.81
CA ASP A 57 14.92 1.60 15.94
C ASP A 57 14.03 0.36 15.86
N PHE A 58 12.79 0.52 15.39
CA PHE A 58 11.89 -0.61 15.16
C PHE A 58 12.44 -1.53 14.06
N LEU A 59 12.88 -0.98 12.93
CA LEU A 59 13.44 -1.78 11.82
C LEU A 59 14.76 -2.46 12.23
N LEU A 60 15.60 -1.80 13.03
CA LEU A 60 16.84 -2.36 13.57
C LEU A 60 16.62 -3.45 14.61
N SER A 61 15.43 -3.51 15.24
CA SER A 61 15.13 -4.58 16.20
C SER A 61 15.03 -5.98 15.56
N PHE A 62 15.06 -6.06 14.22
CA PHE A 62 15.03 -7.31 13.47
C PHE A 62 16.39 -7.65 12.85
N ASP A 63 16.81 -8.91 12.98
CA ASP A 63 18.04 -9.42 12.35
C ASP A 63 18.00 -9.40 10.82
N LEU A 64 16.80 -9.41 10.24
CA LEU A 64 16.59 -9.49 8.79
C LEU A 64 15.28 -8.82 8.40
N VAL A 65 15.37 -7.86 7.48
CA VAL A 65 14.20 -7.22 6.85
C VAL A 65 13.99 -7.79 5.44
N LYS A 66 12.81 -8.38 5.21
CA LYS A 66 12.43 -8.96 3.92
C LYS A 66 11.54 -8.01 3.14
N ILE A 67 11.92 -7.72 1.91
CA ILE A 67 11.17 -6.84 1.01
C ILE A 67 10.58 -7.68 -0.10
N TYR A 68 9.25 -7.73 -0.13
CA TYR A 68 8.48 -8.44 -1.14
C TYR A 68 8.03 -7.44 -2.20
N TYR A 69 8.51 -7.59 -3.43
CA TYR A 69 8.18 -6.71 -4.55
C TYR A 69 8.05 -7.51 -5.85
N ASP A 70 7.07 -7.17 -6.68
CA ASP A 70 6.76 -7.90 -7.92
C ASP A 70 7.54 -7.39 -9.15
N ASN A 71 8.38 -6.35 -8.96
CA ASN A 71 9.09 -5.63 -10.02
C ASN A 71 8.19 -4.86 -10.99
N GLY A 72 7.01 -4.40 -10.56
CA GLY A 72 6.08 -3.66 -11.42
C GLY A 72 6.67 -2.37 -12.03
N GLN A 73 7.56 -1.68 -11.31
CA GLN A 73 8.32 -0.53 -11.82
C GLN A 73 9.80 -0.67 -11.48
N VAL A 74 10.67 -0.60 -12.48
CA VAL A 74 12.11 -0.81 -12.33
C VAL A 74 12.74 0.27 -11.45
N GLU A 75 12.28 1.51 -11.60
CA GLU A 75 12.73 2.68 -10.84
C GLU A 75 12.39 2.51 -9.35
N LEU A 76 11.19 2.07 -9.02
CA LEU A 76 10.80 1.80 -7.62
C LEU A 76 11.65 0.68 -7.01
N ASN A 77 11.93 -0.38 -7.76
CA ASN A 77 12.81 -1.45 -7.26
C ASN A 77 14.21 -0.90 -6.90
N LYS A 78 14.75 -0.02 -7.74
CA LYS A 78 16.04 0.65 -7.48
C LYS A 78 15.97 1.52 -6.22
N ILE A 79 14.91 2.32 -6.05
CA ILE A 79 14.73 3.15 -4.84
C ILE A 79 14.70 2.27 -3.60
N LEU A 80 13.85 1.23 -3.58
CA LEU A 80 13.72 0.35 -2.43
C LEU A 80 15.06 -0.33 -2.10
N SER A 81 15.75 -0.86 -3.11
CA SER A 81 17.06 -1.47 -2.94
C SER A 81 18.08 -0.51 -2.35
N THR A 82 18.22 0.68 -2.94
CA THR A 82 19.19 1.68 -2.47
C THR A 82 18.89 2.13 -1.05
N LEU A 83 17.64 2.48 -0.74
CA LEU A 83 17.29 3.03 0.57
C LEU A 83 17.44 1.97 1.67
N PHE A 84 16.81 0.80 1.51
CA PHE A 84 16.83 -0.19 2.58
C PHE A 84 18.22 -0.78 2.83
N ASN A 85 19.05 -1.00 1.80
CA ASN A 85 20.43 -1.45 2.00
C ASN A 85 21.34 -0.35 2.57
N ALA A 86 21.03 0.93 2.34
CA ALA A 86 21.79 2.03 2.92
C ALA A 86 21.50 2.22 4.42
N PHE A 87 20.25 1.98 4.84
CA PHE A 87 19.84 2.18 6.23
C PHE A 87 19.96 0.92 7.08
N LEU A 88 19.71 -0.28 6.55
CA LEU A 88 19.61 -1.50 7.36
C LEU A 88 20.77 -2.47 7.08
N PRO A 89 21.29 -3.14 8.12
CA PRO A 89 22.47 -4.00 8.00
C PRO A 89 22.21 -5.28 7.19
N ARG A 90 20.98 -5.79 7.19
CA ARG A 90 20.63 -7.04 6.51
C ARG A 90 19.23 -6.98 5.90
N VAL A 91 19.19 -6.94 4.56
CA VAL A 91 17.96 -6.85 3.78
C VAL A 91 17.93 -7.96 2.73
N GLU A 92 16.78 -8.62 2.57
CA GLU A 92 16.57 -9.65 1.54
C GLU A 92 15.40 -9.25 0.63
N PHE A 93 15.69 -9.10 -0.66
CA PHE A 93 14.67 -8.85 -1.68
C PHE A 93 14.12 -10.16 -2.22
N ARG A 94 12.79 -10.29 -2.20
CA ARG A 94 12.07 -11.45 -2.72
C ARG A 94 11.15 -11.02 -3.85
N LYS A 95 11.37 -11.62 -5.01
CA LYS A 95 10.42 -11.52 -6.12
C LYS A 95 9.17 -12.31 -5.76
N VAL A 96 8.01 -11.67 -5.90
CA VAL A 96 6.73 -12.29 -5.56
C VAL A 96 5.76 -12.27 -6.73
N LYS A 97 4.80 -13.20 -6.68
CA LYS A 97 3.57 -13.15 -7.46
C LYS A 97 2.39 -13.05 -6.49
N PRO A 98 1.33 -12.29 -6.81
CA PRO A 98 0.16 -12.17 -5.94
C PRO A 98 -0.46 -13.52 -5.56
N SER A 99 -0.44 -14.52 -6.45
CA SER A 99 -0.96 -15.86 -6.19
C SER A 99 -0.29 -16.57 -5.02
N ASP A 100 0.97 -16.21 -4.73
CA ASP A 100 1.83 -16.95 -3.83
C ASP A 100 1.87 -16.31 -2.43
N TYR A 101 1.43 -15.05 -2.30
CA TYR A 101 1.58 -14.26 -1.07
C TYR A 101 0.31 -13.48 -0.70
N ARG A 102 -0.38 -13.94 0.35
CA ARG A 102 -1.59 -13.25 0.86
C ARG A 102 -1.32 -11.84 1.37
N LEU A 103 -0.18 -11.61 2.04
CA LEU A 103 0.20 -10.27 2.51
C LEU A 103 0.48 -9.30 1.35
N PHE A 104 0.96 -9.81 0.21
CA PHE A 104 1.12 -9.01 -1.00
C PHE A 104 -0.24 -8.56 -1.55
N GLN A 105 -1.21 -9.50 -1.63
CA GLN A 105 -2.59 -9.15 -2.00
C GLN A 105 -3.22 -8.13 -1.03
N VAL A 106 -2.89 -8.22 0.26
CA VAL A 106 -3.33 -7.23 1.26
C VAL A 106 -2.71 -5.86 0.99
N ALA A 107 -1.42 -5.78 0.63
CA ALA A 107 -0.78 -4.53 0.26
C ALA A 107 -1.46 -3.88 -0.95
N ASP A 108 -1.75 -4.64 -2.02
CA ASP A 108 -2.49 -4.17 -3.19
C ASP A 108 -3.89 -3.65 -2.84
N MET A 109 -4.59 -4.37 -1.96
CA MET A 109 -5.90 -3.98 -1.46
C MET A 109 -5.83 -2.67 -0.66
N ILE A 110 -4.82 -2.51 0.20
CA ILE A 110 -4.59 -1.26 0.95
C ILE A 110 -4.33 -0.11 -0.01
N CYS A 111 -3.44 -0.28 -1.00
CA CYS A 111 -3.19 0.73 -2.04
C CYS A 111 -4.48 1.13 -2.78
N THR A 112 -5.36 0.15 -3.05
CA THR A 112 -6.69 0.42 -3.63
C THR A 112 -7.54 1.30 -2.71
N PHE A 113 -7.58 1.02 -1.40
CA PHE A 113 -8.33 1.85 -0.46
C PHE A 113 -7.78 3.27 -0.32
N GLU A 114 -6.46 3.44 -0.32
CA GLU A 114 -5.85 4.77 -0.29
C GLU A 114 -6.17 5.56 -1.56
N LEU A 115 -6.13 4.92 -2.72
CA LEU A 115 -6.57 5.54 -3.97
C LEU A 115 -8.04 5.95 -3.90
N LEU A 116 -8.92 5.10 -3.35
CA LEU A 116 -10.34 5.44 -3.18
C LEU A 116 -10.54 6.64 -2.25
N LYS A 117 -9.76 6.77 -1.17
CA LYS A 117 -9.79 7.96 -0.30
C LYS A 117 -9.45 9.22 -1.09
N LEU A 118 -8.37 9.21 -1.86
CA LEU A 118 -7.97 10.33 -2.72
C LEU A 118 -9.05 10.66 -3.76
N LYS A 119 -9.67 9.64 -4.35
CA LYS A 119 -10.76 9.84 -5.33
C LYS A 119 -11.99 10.49 -4.71
N ILE A 120 -12.36 10.10 -3.48
CA ILE A 120 -13.46 10.73 -2.74
C ILE A 120 -13.16 12.20 -2.47
N GLN A 121 -11.94 12.52 -2.01
CA GLN A 121 -11.50 13.90 -1.76
C GLN A 121 -11.53 14.74 -3.04
N ASN A 122 -11.17 14.15 -4.17
CA ASN A 122 -11.16 14.80 -5.48
C ASN A 122 -12.49 14.68 -6.25
N HIS A 123 -13.59 14.29 -5.59
CA HIS A 123 -14.92 14.13 -6.20
C HIS A 123 -14.93 13.27 -7.49
N SER A 124 -14.10 12.24 -7.55
CA SER A 124 -13.87 11.39 -8.72
C SER A 124 -14.25 9.92 -8.50
N PHE A 125 -15.09 9.64 -7.50
CA PHE A 125 -15.62 8.30 -7.21
C PHE A 125 -16.50 7.81 -8.38
N SER A 126 -16.16 6.65 -8.94
CA SER A 126 -16.77 6.17 -10.19
C SER A 126 -18.05 5.36 -9.98
N LYS A 127 -18.85 5.20 -11.05
CA LYS A 127 -20.02 4.32 -11.04
C LYS A 127 -19.64 2.86 -10.76
N SER A 128 -18.52 2.38 -11.28
CA SER A 128 -18.05 1.00 -11.01
C SER A 128 -17.66 0.79 -9.56
N GLU A 129 -17.04 1.78 -8.93
CA GLU A 129 -16.72 1.77 -7.50
C GLU A 129 -18.00 1.83 -6.67
N GLN A 130 -18.98 2.63 -7.08
CA GLN A 130 -20.30 2.67 -6.42
C GLN A 130 -21.04 1.33 -6.51
N ILE A 131 -21.00 0.66 -7.67
CA ILE A 131 -21.59 -0.68 -7.83
C ILE A 131 -20.92 -1.70 -6.89
N PHE A 132 -19.59 -1.62 -6.74
CA PHE A 132 -18.84 -2.57 -5.93
C PHE A 132 -18.98 -2.30 -4.42
N PHE A 133 -18.76 -1.05 -3.99
CA PHE A 133 -18.66 -0.66 -2.58
C PHE A 133 -19.94 -0.06 -2.00
N GLY A 134 -20.93 0.27 -2.82
CA GLY A 134 -22.11 1.02 -2.41
C GLY A 134 -21.86 2.53 -2.42
N SER A 135 -22.59 3.27 -1.58
CA SER A 135 -22.37 4.70 -1.44
C SER A 135 -21.00 5.00 -0.83
N VAL A 136 -20.53 6.25 -0.96
CA VAL A 136 -19.31 6.72 -0.25
C VAL A 136 -19.43 6.50 1.26
N ASN A 137 -20.64 6.63 1.82
CA ASN A 137 -20.90 6.38 3.24
C ASN A 137 -20.76 4.89 3.59
N ASP A 138 -21.24 3.99 2.72
CA ASP A 138 -21.05 2.55 2.89
C ASP A 138 -19.57 2.17 2.83
N LEU A 139 -18.84 2.71 1.85
CA LEU A 139 -17.40 2.50 1.72
C LEU A 139 -16.65 2.94 2.98
N LYS A 140 -16.95 4.15 3.49
CA LYS A 140 -16.34 4.69 4.71
C LYS A 140 -16.61 3.82 5.93
N ARG A 141 -17.88 3.47 6.17
CA ARG A 141 -18.33 2.73 7.34
C ARG A 141 -17.83 1.29 7.34
N ASN A 142 -17.92 0.61 6.21
CA ASN A 142 -17.73 -0.84 6.13
C ASN A 142 -16.27 -1.23 5.82
N TYR A 143 -15.49 -0.35 5.19
CA TYR A 143 -14.12 -0.67 4.76
C TYR A 143 -13.09 0.32 5.29
N LEU A 144 -13.21 1.62 4.97
CA LEU A 144 -12.15 2.57 5.28
C LEU A 144 -11.92 2.71 6.78
N LYS A 145 -12.96 2.61 7.61
CA LYS A 145 -12.82 2.55 9.08
C LYS A 145 -11.99 1.35 9.55
N ILE A 146 -12.08 0.21 8.88
CA ILE A 146 -11.33 -1.01 9.23
C ILE A 146 -9.87 -0.82 8.81
N VAL A 147 -9.64 -0.39 7.57
CA VAL A 147 -8.30 -0.17 7.01
C VAL A 147 -7.55 0.85 7.83
N LYS A 148 -8.19 1.99 8.19
CA LYS A 148 -7.58 3.06 8.98
C LYS A 148 -6.99 2.60 10.31
N ARG A 149 -7.53 1.54 10.93
CA ARG A 149 -6.97 0.98 12.20
C ARG A 149 -5.62 0.29 12.03
N GLN A 150 -5.25 -0.03 10.79
CA GLN A 150 -3.97 -0.64 10.44
C GLN A 150 -2.95 0.37 9.95
N ASP A 151 -3.36 1.61 9.72
CA ASP A 151 -2.46 2.70 9.38
C ASP A 151 -1.61 3.04 10.61
N ILE A 152 -0.30 3.14 10.44
CA ILE A 152 0.62 3.45 11.54
C ILE A 152 0.58 4.92 11.95
N ASP A 153 0.11 5.80 11.07
CA ASP A 153 0.01 7.24 11.37
C ASP A 153 -1.29 7.59 12.11
N HIS A 154 -2.10 6.58 12.47
CA HIS A 154 -3.44 6.81 12.99
C HIS A 154 -3.50 7.06 14.49
#